data_AF-B0RTU6-F1
#
_entry.id   AF-B0RTU6-F1
#
_cell.length_a   1.000
_cell.length_b   1.000
_cell.length_c   1.000
_cell.angle_alpha   90.00
_cell.angle_beta   90.00
_cell.angle_gamma   90.00
#
_symmetry.space_group_name_H-M   'P 1'
#
loop_
_entity.id
_entity.type
_entity.pdbx_description
1 polymer ?
#
loop_
_entity_poly.entity_id
_entity_poly.type
_entity_poly.pdbx_seq_one_letter_code
_entity_poly.pdbx_strand_id
1 'polypeptide(L)'
;MQARHGPPTPSRSLLPKSTTMSPVIPDSYTAWRHCIEVDCAQPLTAPFIAQRLASLRDLGDHHTQQFLRRWGEPHHRRVIGWFERAGGELEPSR
;
A
#
# COMPACT_ATOMS: atom_id res chain seq x y z
N MET A 1 20.49 61.42 -0.14
CA MET A 1 20.62 60.14 0.59
C MET A 1 19.22 59.61 0.87
N GLN A 2 18.78 58.56 0.18
CA GLN A 2 17.47 57.92 0.43
C GLN A 2 17.68 56.40 0.51
N ALA A 3 17.50 55.83 1.70
CA ALA A 3 17.56 54.39 1.94
C ALA A 3 16.18 53.79 1.66
N ARG A 4 16.07 53.02 0.56
CA ARG A 4 14.87 52.24 0.22
C ARG A 4 14.99 50.85 0.84
N HIS A 5 14.25 50.59 1.91
CA HIS A 5 14.08 49.25 2.46
C HIS A 5 12.91 48.58 1.72
N GLY A 6 13.22 47.60 0.87
CA GLY A 6 12.22 46.68 0.31
C GLY A 6 11.87 45.59 1.32
N PRO A 7 10.64 45.04 1.31
CA PRO A 7 10.25 43.98 2.23
C PRO A 7 10.97 42.66 1.89
N PRO A 8 11.37 41.85 2.89
CA PRO A 8 11.95 40.54 2.64
C PRO A 8 10.92 39.57 2.06
N THR A 9 11.36 38.82 1.06
CA THR A 9 10.65 37.73 0.38
C THR A 9 10.04 36.70 1.35
N PRO A 10 8.83 36.18 1.10
CA PRO A 10 8.31 35.07 1.89
C PRO A 10 9.12 33.80 1.60
N SER A 11 9.70 33.28 2.68
CA SER A 11 10.39 31.99 2.76
C SER A 11 9.47 30.89 2.25
N ARG A 12 9.73 30.39 1.04
CA ARG A 12 8.97 29.31 0.42
C ARG A 12 9.22 28.06 1.23
N SER A 13 8.18 27.67 1.95
CA SER A 13 8.07 26.50 2.82
C SER A 13 8.88 25.32 2.31
N LEU A 14 9.77 24.86 3.18
CA LEU A 14 10.38 23.54 3.13
C LEU A 14 9.24 22.51 3.08
N LEU A 15 8.93 22.00 1.89
CA LEU A 15 8.23 20.74 1.79
C LEU A 15 9.08 19.71 2.55
N PRO A 16 8.50 18.93 3.48
CA PRO A 16 9.21 17.77 3.99
C PRO A 16 9.49 16.88 2.78
N LYS A 17 10.78 16.62 2.58
CA LYS A 17 11.31 15.67 1.62
C LYS A 17 10.53 14.38 1.81
N SER A 18 9.85 13.90 0.76
CA SER A 18 9.37 12.51 0.73
C SER A 18 10.60 11.64 0.90
N THR A 19 10.85 11.26 2.15
CA THR A 19 11.98 10.45 2.58
C THR A 19 11.94 9.18 1.75
N THR A 20 13.03 8.95 1.02
CA THR A 20 13.45 7.67 0.45
C THR A 20 13.04 6.53 1.38
N MET A 21 12.01 5.77 1.01
CA MET A 21 11.69 4.52 1.70
C MET A 21 12.12 3.38 0.79
N SER A 22 13.13 2.65 1.22
CA SER A 22 13.28 1.23 0.88
C SER A 22 11.90 0.57 0.85
N PRO A 23 11.59 -0.38 -0.05
CA PRO A 23 10.30 -1.05 -0.04
C PRO A 23 10.18 -1.81 1.29
N VAL A 24 9.61 -1.15 2.31
CA VAL A 24 9.31 -1.76 3.59
C VAL A 24 8.20 -2.73 3.26
N ILE A 25 8.56 -3.99 3.15
CA ILE A 25 7.58 -5.06 2.97
C ILE A 25 6.67 -4.98 4.18
N PRO A 26 5.37 -4.75 3.97
CA PRO A 26 4.46 -4.61 5.09
C PRO A 26 4.53 -5.84 5.99
N ASP A 27 4.77 -5.61 7.28
CA ASP A 27 4.78 -6.67 8.29
C ASP A 27 3.44 -6.80 9.02
N SER A 28 2.53 -5.83 8.83
CA SER A 28 1.22 -5.76 9.47
C SER A 28 0.09 -5.46 8.48
N TYR A 29 -1.15 -5.82 8.86
CA TYR A 29 -2.35 -5.57 8.07
C TYR A 29 -2.54 -4.08 7.75
N THR A 30 -2.36 -3.21 8.74
CA THR A 30 -2.55 -1.76 8.57
C THR A 30 -1.55 -1.18 7.59
N ALA A 31 -0.26 -1.56 7.70
CA ALA A 31 0.77 -1.11 6.77
C ALA A 31 0.52 -1.64 5.35
N TRP A 32 0.07 -2.90 5.22
CA TRP A 32 -0.27 -3.51 3.94
C TRP A 32 -1.44 -2.79 3.27
N ARG A 33 -2.49 -2.50 4.03
CA ARG A 33 -3.68 -1.80 3.55
C ARG A 33 -3.34 -0.38 3.11
N HIS A 34 -2.58 0.37 3.91
CA HIS A 34 -2.10 1.70 3.54
C HIS A 34 -1.27 1.68 2.25
N CYS A 35 -0.35 0.72 2.13
CA CYS A 35 0.47 0.56 0.94
C CYS A 35 -0.38 0.38 -0.32
N ILE A 36 -1.45 -0.41 -0.26
CA ILE A 36 -2.33 -0.66 -1.40
C ILE A 36 -3.23 0.55 -1.68
N GLU A 37 -3.94 1.07 -0.68
CA GLU A 37 -4.99 2.09 -0.89
C GLU A 37 -4.43 3.50 -1.04
N VAL A 38 -3.33 3.83 -0.35
CA VAL A 38 -2.75 5.18 -0.30
C VAL A 38 -1.52 5.26 -1.19
N ASP A 39 -0.50 4.44 -0.92
CA ASP A 39 0.79 4.55 -1.64
C ASP A 39 0.66 4.06 -3.09
N CYS A 40 -0.13 3.02 -3.32
CA CYS A 40 -0.42 2.46 -4.65
C CYS A 40 -1.73 2.95 -5.25
N ALA A 41 -2.51 3.79 -4.54
CA ALA A 41 -3.80 4.33 -4.98
C ALA A 41 -4.78 3.27 -5.54
N GLN A 42 -4.80 2.07 -4.97
CA GLN A 42 -5.63 0.95 -5.39
C GLN A 42 -6.70 0.65 -4.32
N PRO A 43 -7.98 0.98 -4.54
CA PRO A 43 -9.02 0.72 -3.56
C PRO A 43 -9.26 -0.79 -3.35
N LEU A 44 -9.32 -1.23 -2.09
CA LEU A 44 -9.68 -2.61 -1.74
C LEU A 44 -11.20 -2.80 -1.84
N THR A 45 -11.73 -2.87 -3.06
CA THR A 45 -13.15 -3.16 -3.31
C THR A 45 -13.44 -4.66 -3.26
N ALA A 46 -14.68 -5.05 -2.99
CA ALA A 46 -15.12 -6.45 -2.98
C ALA A 46 -14.73 -7.23 -4.26
N PRO A 47 -15.00 -6.73 -5.50
CA PRO A 47 -14.60 -7.44 -6.71
C PRO A 47 -13.07 -7.55 -6.86
N PHE A 48 -12.32 -6.52 -6.47
CA PHE A 48 -10.86 -6.55 -6.51
C PHE A 48 -10.31 -7.62 -5.55
N ILE A 49 -10.78 -7.63 -4.31
CA ILE A 49 -10.39 -8.62 -3.29
C ILE A 49 -10.70 -10.04 -3.77
N ALA A 50 -11.92 -10.27 -4.27
CA ALA A 50 -12.32 -11.58 -4.77
C ALA A 50 -11.42 -12.08 -5.91
N GLN A 51 -11.12 -11.20 -6.88
CA GLN A 51 -10.21 -11.52 -7.98
C GLN A 51 -8.79 -11.84 -7.48
N ARG A 52 -8.25 -11.02 -6.58
CA ARG A 52 -6.89 -11.23 -6.03
C ARG A 52 -6.79 -12.52 -5.22
N LEU A 53 -7.81 -12.85 -4.43
CA LEU A 53 -7.87 -14.11 -3.69
C LEU A 53 -7.93 -15.32 -4.62
N ALA A 54 -8.71 -15.25 -5.70
CA ALA A 54 -8.79 -16.32 -6.69
C ALA A 54 -7.41 -16.59 -7.31
N SER A 55 -6.72 -15.54 -7.77
CA SER A 55 -5.37 -15.69 -8.33
C SER A 55 -4.36 -16.23 -7.32
N LEU A 56 -4.31 -15.66 -6.11
CA LEU A 56 -3.33 -16.07 -5.08
C LEU A 56 -3.54 -17.51 -4.60
N ARG A 57 -4.78 -18.03 -4.63
CA ARG A 57 -5.09 -19.41 -4.25
C ARG A 57 -4.84 -20.41 -5.38
N ASP A 58 -4.75 -19.95 -6.62
CA ASP A 58 -4.34 -20.78 -7.74
C ASP A 58 -2.83 -21.01 -7.71
N LEU A 59 -2.42 -22.15 -7.16
CA LEU A 59 -1.01 -22.55 -7.13
C LEU A 59 -0.50 -22.97 -8.52
N GLY A 60 -1.37 -23.20 -9.51
CA GLY A 60 -0.96 -23.44 -10.89
C GLY A 60 -0.58 -22.16 -11.64
N ASP A 61 -1.05 -21.01 -11.16
CA ASP A 61 -0.81 -19.71 -11.80
C ASP A 61 0.68 -19.30 -11.74
N HIS A 62 1.19 -18.82 -12.87
CA HIS A 62 2.58 -18.42 -13.00
C HIS A 62 2.95 -17.25 -12.08
N HIS A 63 2.03 -16.31 -11.83
CA HIS A 63 2.28 -15.18 -10.93
C HIS A 63 2.29 -15.63 -9.48
N THR A 64 1.39 -16.53 -9.08
CA THR A 64 1.40 -17.12 -7.73
C THR A 64 2.68 -17.92 -7.48
N GLN A 65 3.11 -18.72 -8.44
CA GLN A 65 4.39 -19.44 -8.35
C GLN A 65 5.59 -18.49 -8.25
N GLN A 66 5.60 -17.39 -9.02
CA GLN A 66 6.65 -16.38 -8.89
C GLN A 66 6.61 -15.66 -7.54
N PHE A 67 5.41 -15.37 -7.03
CA PHE A 67 5.21 -14.77 -5.71
C PHE A 67 5.78 -15.67 -4.61
N LEU A 68 5.46 -16.96 -4.64
CA LEU A 68 5.97 -17.96 -3.69
C LEU A 68 7.49 -18.07 -3.73
N ARG A 69 8.10 -18.10 -4.93
CA ARG A 69 9.57 -18.14 -5.04
C ARG A 69 10.24 -16.89 -4.48
N ARG A 70 9.61 -15.72 -4.60
CA ARG A 70 10.19 -14.46 -4.12
C ARG A 70 10.00 -14.26 -2.62
N TRP A 71 8.82 -14.58 -2.09
CA TRP A 71 8.40 -14.18 -0.75
C TRP A 71 8.22 -15.35 0.22
N GLY A 72 8.12 -16.57 -0.29
CA GLY A 72 7.87 -17.77 0.49
C GLY A 72 6.41 -17.94 0.94
N GLU A 73 6.09 -19.19 1.27
CA GLU A 73 4.78 -19.61 1.76
C GLU A 73 4.28 -18.81 2.98
N PRO A 74 5.11 -18.48 4.00
CA PRO A 74 4.61 -17.74 5.17
C PRO A 74 4.12 -16.33 4.82
N HIS A 75 4.74 -15.67 3.85
CA HIS A 75 4.29 -14.34 3.41
C HIS A 75 3.03 -14.45 2.55
N HIS A 76 2.97 -15.43 1.65
CA HIS A 76 1.79 -15.72 0.84
C HIS A 76 0.53 -15.95 1.69
N ARG A 77 0.61 -16.80 2.72
CA ARG A 77 -0.49 -17.05 3.64
C ARG A 77 -0.92 -15.79 4.41
N ARG A 78 0.03 -14.94 4.82
CA ARG A 78 -0.28 -13.65 5.46
C ARG A 78 -1.05 -12.72 4.53
N VAL A 79 -0.61 -12.60 3.27
CA VAL A 79 -1.27 -11.73 2.28
C VAL A 79 -2.68 -12.24 1.97
N ILE A 80 -2.90 -13.55 1.84
CA ILE A 80 -4.23 -14.13 1.72
C ILE A 80 -5.11 -13.75 2.92
N GLY A 81 -4.61 -13.94 4.14
CA GLY A 81 -5.35 -13.59 5.35
C GLY A 81 -5.69 -12.10 5.46
N TRP A 82 -4.83 -11.21 4.95
CA TRP A 82 -5.13 -9.78 4.88
C TRP A 82 -6.22 -9.44 3.86
N PHE A 83 -6.22 -10.08 2.69
CA PHE A 83 -7.30 -9.94 1.73
C PHE A 83 -8.64 -10.48 2.27
N GLU A 84 -8.62 -11.63 2.94
CA GLU A 84 -9.81 -12.21 3.59
C GLU A 84 -10.37 -11.27 4.65
N ARG A 85 -9.51 -10.74 5.54
CA ARG A 85 -9.91 -9.77 6.56
C ARG A 85 -10.50 -8.52 5.92
N ALA A 86 -9.84 -7.94 4.92
CA ALA A 86 -10.33 -6.76 4.22
C ALA A 86 -11.71 -7.01 3.60
N GLY A 87 -11.94 -8.19 3.02
CA GLY A 87 -13.25 -8.58 2.49
C GLY A 87 -14.32 -8.68 3.58
N GLY A 88 -13.99 -9.27 4.73
CA GLY A 88 -14.90 -9.33 5.88
C GLY A 88 -15.25 -7.96 6.47
N GLU A 89 -14.35 -6.98 6.38
CA GLU A 89 -14.61 -5.60 6.80
C GLU A 89 -15.54 -4.84 5.81
N LEU A 90 -15.66 -5.29 4.55
CA LEU A 90 -16.56 -4.69 3.56
C LEU A 90 -18.00 -5.17 3.67
N GLU A 91 -18.21 -6.39 4.16
CA GLU A 91 -19.55 -6.93 4.41
C GLU A 91 -20.01 -6.40 5.78
N PRO A 92 -20.83 -5.34 5.83
CA PRO A 92 -21.35 -4.88 7.10
C PRO A 92 -22.25 -5.99 7.63
N SER A 93 -22.01 -6.41 8.86
CA SER A 93 -22.81 -7.38 9.61
C SER A 93 -24.29 -7.31 9.21
N ARG A 94 -24.77 -8.36 8.54
CA ARG A 94 -26.21 -8.60 8.33
C ARG A 94 -26.93 -8.68 9.68
#